data_AF-A0A4P8KZT5-F1
#
_entry.id   AF-A0A4P8KZT5-F1
#
_cell.length_a   1.000
_cell.length_b   1.000
_cell.length_c   1.000
_cell.angle_alpha   90.00
_cell.angle_beta   90.00
_cell.angle_gamma   90.00
#
_symmetry.space_group_name_H-M   'P 1'
#
loop_
_entity.id
_entity.type
_entity.pdbx_description
1 polymer ?
#
loop_
_entity_poly.entity_id
_entity_poly.type
_entity_poly.pdbx_seq_one_letter_code
_entity_poly.pdbx_strand_id
1 'polypeptide(L)'
;MTSELHLIGTVHRDPLGYPRTVRALEALRPAFVLVELSVFGWAFRAAHGRELKSRLFKALRRIARESRTPLRSLFANPHIRAIQRQVDFPFEYRASSRYVKETAGSLFLIDDSSFSRREILRWPELLSYDNLVRLTRDHSQAAGAEREYARARRRIEESEPRGGLLPVSAGSNGAARWAARESHMERQVRAVVRRHPGERVAYIGGWWHLSASEPTPTLRTLLNDLGPACRLLCDLPAPSARPPGQRR
;
A
#
# COMPACT_ATOMS: atom_id res chain seq x y z
N MET A 1 18.25 -3.92 -24.60
CA MET A 1 17.29 -2.84 -24.29
C MET A 1 17.06 -2.84 -22.80
N THR A 2 17.17 -1.69 -22.13
CA THR A 2 16.91 -1.54 -20.69
C THR A 2 15.40 -1.44 -20.45
N SER A 3 14.87 -2.16 -19.47
CA SER A 3 13.45 -2.06 -19.09
C SER A 3 13.13 -0.71 -18.44
N GLU A 4 11.91 -0.22 -18.63
CA GLU A 4 11.46 1.03 -18.01
C GLU A 4 10.81 0.70 -16.64
N LEU A 5 11.49 1.02 -15.54
CA LEU A 5 11.01 0.73 -14.17
C LEU A 5 10.41 1.98 -13.52
N HIS A 6 9.15 1.87 -13.10
CA HIS A 6 8.45 2.92 -12.34
C HIS A 6 8.21 2.43 -10.90
N LEU A 7 8.66 3.20 -9.92
CA LEU A 7 8.32 2.99 -8.51
C LEU A 7 7.23 4.01 -8.14
N ILE A 8 6.03 3.53 -7.83
CA ILE A 8 4.87 4.36 -7.50
C ILE A 8 4.59 4.26 -6.00
N GLY A 9 4.91 5.34 -5.29
CA GLY A 9 4.68 5.48 -3.85
C GLY A 9 3.27 5.94 -3.54
N THR A 10 2.61 5.25 -2.63
CA THR A 10 1.21 5.46 -2.24
C THR A 10 1.11 5.71 -0.74
N VAL A 11 -0.02 6.27 -0.32
CA VAL A 11 -0.47 6.22 1.07
C VAL A 11 -1.51 5.10 1.17
N HIS A 12 -1.21 3.98 1.82
CA HIS A 12 -2.05 2.77 1.88
C HIS A 12 -3.51 2.98 2.31
N ARG A 13 -3.81 4.11 2.97
CA ARG A 13 -5.14 4.45 3.49
C ARG A 13 -5.80 5.60 2.72
N ASP A 14 -5.26 5.99 1.57
CA ASP A 14 -5.82 7.02 0.70
C ASP A 14 -7.24 6.64 0.24
N PRO A 15 -8.28 7.43 0.59
CA PRO A 15 -9.64 7.17 0.12
C PRO A 15 -9.77 7.27 -1.41
N LEU A 16 -8.87 8.00 -2.08
CA LEU A 16 -8.80 8.12 -3.54
C LEU A 16 -7.74 7.21 -4.16
N GLY A 17 -7.12 6.34 -3.37
CA GLY A 17 -6.03 5.46 -3.82
C GLY A 17 -6.45 4.57 -4.99
N TYR A 18 -7.60 3.89 -4.88
CA TYR A 18 -8.11 3.03 -5.95
C TYR A 18 -8.28 3.75 -7.30
N PRO A 19 -9.08 4.83 -7.42
CA PRO A 19 -9.25 5.51 -8.71
C PRO A 19 -7.96 6.15 -9.22
N ARG A 20 -7.06 6.63 -8.34
CA ARG A 20 -5.74 7.15 -8.74
C ARG A 20 -4.87 6.04 -9.32
N THR A 21 -4.81 4.86 -8.69
CA THR A 21 -4.01 3.74 -9.18
C THR A 21 -4.49 3.23 -10.53
N VAL A 22 -5.82 3.14 -10.74
CA VAL A 22 -6.37 2.77 -12.05
C VAL A 22 -5.91 3.75 -13.13
N ARG A 23 -6.08 5.05 -12.91
CA ARG A 23 -5.67 6.09 -13.87
C ARG A 23 -4.17 6.07 -14.16
N ALA A 24 -3.36 5.91 -13.11
CA ALA A 24 -1.91 5.79 -13.23
C ALA A 24 -1.51 4.61 -14.11
N LEU A 25 -2.11 3.44 -13.89
CA LEU A 25 -1.83 2.24 -14.67
C LEU A 25 -2.32 2.37 -16.13
N GLU A 26 -3.48 2.98 -16.37
CA GLU A 26 -4.00 3.26 -17.72
C GLU A 26 -3.12 4.23 -18.51
N ALA A 27 -2.59 5.27 -17.85
CA ALA A 27 -1.67 6.23 -18.46
C ALA A 27 -0.30 5.59 -18.75
N LEU A 28 0.22 4.85 -17.77
CA LEU A 28 1.54 4.25 -17.84
C LEU A 28 1.60 3.03 -18.75
N ARG A 29 0.52 2.25 -18.83
CA ARG A 29 0.41 0.98 -19.56
C ARG A 29 1.58 0.02 -19.31
N PRO A 30 1.91 -0.33 -18.06
CA PRO A 30 2.96 -1.32 -17.79
C PRO A 30 2.52 -2.70 -18.28
N ALA A 31 3.47 -3.48 -18.80
CA ALA A 31 3.29 -4.90 -19.10
C ALA A 31 3.28 -5.74 -17.80
N PHE A 32 4.03 -5.29 -16.80
CA PHE A 32 4.15 -5.98 -15.50
C PHE A 32 3.85 -5.03 -14.35
N VAL A 33 2.95 -5.44 -13.47
CA VAL A 33 2.59 -4.71 -12.24
C VAL A 33 3.05 -5.52 -11.03
N LEU A 34 3.84 -4.90 -10.16
CA LEU A 34 4.36 -5.48 -8.93
C LEU A 34 3.70 -4.76 -7.77
N VAL A 35 3.03 -5.48 -6.88
CA VAL A 35 2.31 -4.89 -5.75
C VAL A 35 2.97 -5.28 -4.44
N GLU A 36 3.10 -4.31 -3.53
CA GLU A 36 3.46 -4.51 -2.13
C GLU A 36 2.32 -5.22 -1.36
N LEU A 37 2.16 -6.50 -1.68
CA LEU A 37 1.32 -7.44 -0.97
C LEU A 37 2.01 -8.79 -1.10
N SER A 38 2.12 -9.52 0.00
CA SER A 38 2.73 -10.85 -0.03
C SER A 38 1.70 -11.91 -0.40
N VAL A 39 2.16 -13.05 -0.92
CA VAL A 39 1.30 -14.21 -1.16
C VAL A 39 0.59 -14.65 0.13
N PHE A 40 1.30 -14.64 1.27
CA PHE A 40 0.68 -14.91 2.58
C PHE A 40 -0.41 -13.89 2.92
N GLY A 41 -0.13 -12.59 2.80
CA GLY A 41 -1.07 -11.52 3.13
C GLY A 41 -2.30 -11.52 2.23
N TRP A 42 -2.15 -11.97 0.98
CA TRP A 42 -3.26 -12.21 0.05
C TRP A 42 -4.09 -13.42 0.48
N ALA A 43 -3.46 -14.58 0.69
CA ALA A 43 -4.14 -15.82 1.04
C ALA A 43 -4.90 -15.70 2.37
N PHE A 44 -4.30 -15.04 3.36
CA PHE A 44 -4.94 -14.78 4.65
C PHE A 44 -6.23 -13.96 4.49
N ARG A 45 -6.21 -12.90 3.68
CA ARG A 45 -7.42 -12.09 3.42
C ARG A 45 -8.47 -12.84 2.62
N ALA A 46 -8.06 -13.65 1.66
CA ALA A 46 -8.97 -14.50 0.90
C ALA A 46 -9.71 -15.49 1.82
N ALA A 47 -8.98 -16.14 2.73
CA ALA A 47 -9.53 -17.14 3.64
C ALA A 47 -10.34 -16.52 4.80
N HIS A 48 -9.81 -15.49 5.46
CA HIS A 48 -10.34 -14.99 6.73
C HIS A 48 -11.03 -13.62 6.65
N GLY A 49 -10.93 -12.90 5.53
CA GLY A 49 -11.42 -11.52 5.42
C GLY A 49 -12.92 -11.36 5.73
N ARG A 50 -13.74 -12.34 5.34
CA ARG A 50 -15.18 -12.33 5.65
C ARG A 50 -15.44 -12.48 7.15
N GLU A 51 -14.72 -13.40 7.81
CA GLU A 51 -14.85 -13.65 9.24
C GLU A 51 -14.39 -12.42 10.05
N LEU A 52 -13.25 -11.84 9.70
CA LEU A 52 -12.70 -10.65 10.36
C LEU A 52 -13.66 -9.46 10.26
N LYS A 53 -14.27 -9.24 9.09
CA LYS A 53 -15.31 -8.22 8.90
C LYS A 53 -16.55 -8.50 9.74
N SER A 54 -16.98 -9.76 9.82
CA SER A 54 -18.10 -10.17 10.66
C SER A 54 -17.81 -9.91 12.14
N ARG A 55 -16.60 -10.23 12.62
CA ARG A 55 -16.14 -9.94 13.99
C ARG A 55 -16.17 -8.44 14.28
N LEU A 56 -15.59 -7.62 13.40
CA LEU A 56 -15.61 -6.16 13.52
C LEU A 56 -17.05 -5.62 13.60
N PHE A 57 -17.92 -6.07 12.70
CA PHE A 57 -19.31 -5.63 12.64
C PHE A 57 -20.11 -6.02 13.88
N LYS A 58 -19.94 -7.24 14.40
CA LYS A 58 -20.56 -7.70 15.65
C LYS A 58 -20.10 -6.86 16.85
N ALA A 59 -18.79 -6.58 16.95
CA ALA A 59 -18.26 -5.74 18.01
C ALA A 59 -18.83 -4.32 17.95
N LEU A 60 -18.86 -3.68 16.76
CA LEU A 60 -19.41 -2.34 16.59
C LEU A 60 -20.91 -2.27 16.88
N ARG A 61 -21.68 -3.31 16.53
CA ARG A 61 -23.11 -3.40 16.93
C ARG A 61 -23.27 -3.45 18.45
N ARG A 62 -22.42 -4.19 19.15
CA ARG A 62 -22.43 -4.22 20.62
C ARG A 62 -22.11 -2.84 21.19
N ILE A 63 -21.04 -2.20 20.72
CA ILE A 63 -20.64 -0.84 21.14
C ILE A 63 -21.77 0.16 20.88
N ALA A 64 -22.41 0.11 19.72
CA ALA A 64 -23.53 0.99 19.36
C ALA A 64 -24.69 0.90 20.37
N ARG A 65 -25.05 -0.31 20.81
CA ARG A 65 -26.09 -0.52 21.82
C ARG A 65 -25.68 0.02 23.19
N GLU A 66 -24.48 -0.32 23.65
CA GLU A 66 -23.98 0.07 24.97
C GLU A 66 -23.76 1.58 25.10
N SER A 67 -23.30 2.23 24.01
CA SER A 67 -23.03 3.68 23.96
C SER A 67 -24.22 4.52 23.47
N ARG A 68 -25.35 3.89 23.11
CA ARG A 68 -26.50 4.54 22.44
C ARG A 68 -26.10 5.38 21.22
N THR A 69 -25.00 5.01 20.54
CA THR A 69 -24.50 5.72 19.36
C THR A 69 -24.97 5.01 18.09
N PRO A 70 -25.49 5.74 17.07
CA PRO A 70 -25.88 5.12 15.82
C PRO A 70 -24.72 4.36 15.17
N LEU A 71 -24.98 3.11 14.74
CA LEU A 71 -23.96 2.26 14.12
C LEU A 71 -23.27 2.92 12.91
N ARG A 72 -24.03 3.69 12.13
CA ARG A 72 -23.50 4.48 11.00
C ARG A 72 -22.41 5.46 11.40
N SER A 73 -22.54 6.08 12.58
CA SER A 73 -21.57 7.04 13.10
C SER A 73 -20.27 6.35 13.51
N LEU A 74 -20.37 5.14 14.07
CA LEU A 74 -19.18 4.32 14.36
C LEU A 74 -18.43 3.92 13.08
N PHE A 75 -19.15 3.58 12.01
CA PHE A 75 -18.54 3.32 10.69
C PHE A 75 -18.00 4.58 9.99
N ALA A 76 -18.45 5.77 10.39
CA ALA A 76 -17.88 7.02 9.92
C ALA A 76 -16.58 7.39 10.65
N ASN A 77 -16.29 6.81 11.81
CA ASN A 77 -15.08 7.07 12.57
C ASN A 77 -13.82 6.74 11.73
N PRO A 78 -12.84 7.66 11.60
CA PRO A 78 -11.64 7.47 10.79
C PRO A 78 -10.80 6.24 11.18
N HIS A 79 -10.70 5.94 12.47
CA HIS A 79 -9.94 4.79 12.96
C HIS A 79 -10.62 3.47 12.59
N ILE A 80 -11.96 3.41 12.69
CA ILE A 80 -12.74 2.24 12.28
C ILE A 80 -12.62 2.02 10.76
N ARG A 81 -12.69 3.09 9.97
CA ARG A 81 -12.46 3.01 8.52
C ARG A 81 -11.04 2.51 8.20
N ALA A 82 -10.03 2.94 8.97
CA ALA A 82 -8.67 2.44 8.80
C ALA A 82 -8.55 0.94 9.07
N ILE A 83 -9.24 0.42 10.10
CA ILE A 83 -9.31 -1.02 10.37
C ILE A 83 -10.03 -1.77 9.24
N GLN A 84 -11.16 -1.25 8.75
CA GLN A 84 -11.87 -1.85 7.62
C GLN A 84 -10.96 -1.98 6.40
N ARG A 85 -10.24 -0.91 6.05
CA ARG A 85 -9.26 -0.91 4.95
C ARG A 85 -8.10 -1.88 5.18
N GLN A 86 -7.65 -2.04 6.42
CA GLN A 86 -6.59 -2.99 6.77
C GLN A 86 -7.03 -4.45 6.52
N VAL A 87 -8.27 -4.78 6.88
CA VAL A 87 -8.86 -6.14 6.75
C VAL A 87 -9.21 -6.46 5.30
N ASP A 88 -9.68 -5.46 4.54
CA ASP A 88 -9.94 -5.62 3.11
C ASP A 88 -8.65 -5.84 2.30
N PHE A 89 -8.80 -6.26 1.04
CA PHE A 89 -7.69 -6.23 0.11
C PHE A 89 -7.24 -4.77 -0.13
N PRO A 90 -5.93 -4.49 -0.11
CA PRO A 90 -5.40 -3.15 -0.34
C PRO A 90 -5.85 -2.61 -1.70
N PHE A 91 -6.01 -1.29 -1.82
CA PHE A 91 -6.51 -0.71 -3.08
C PHE A 91 -5.51 -0.90 -4.22
N GLU A 92 -4.22 -0.96 -3.89
CA GLU A 92 -3.09 -1.20 -4.77
C GLU A 92 -3.29 -2.54 -5.49
N TYR A 93 -3.58 -3.60 -4.74
CA TYR A 93 -3.91 -4.91 -5.30
C TYR A 93 -5.20 -4.88 -6.11
N ARG A 94 -6.27 -4.29 -5.57
CA ARG A 94 -7.58 -4.27 -6.26
C ARG A 94 -7.51 -3.55 -7.61
N ALA A 95 -6.88 -2.38 -7.65
CA ALA A 95 -6.71 -1.60 -8.87
C ALA A 95 -5.79 -2.30 -9.87
N SER A 96 -4.67 -2.85 -9.40
CA SER A 96 -3.72 -3.58 -10.25
C SER A 96 -4.34 -4.86 -10.83
N SER A 97 -5.08 -5.62 -10.02
CA SER A 97 -5.80 -6.82 -10.45
C SER A 97 -6.86 -6.50 -11.49
N ARG A 98 -7.59 -5.39 -11.33
CA ARG A 98 -8.52 -4.93 -12.36
C ARG A 98 -7.78 -4.60 -13.66
N TYR A 99 -6.72 -3.80 -13.58
CA TYR A 99 -5.94 -3.39 -14.75
C TYR A 99 -5.40 -4.60 -15.53
N VAL A 100 -4.79 -5.59 -14.88
CA VAL A 100 -4.25 -6.78 -15.58
C VAL A 100 -5.32 -7.76 -16.06
N LYS A 101 -6.57 -7.67 -15.58
CA LYS A 101 -7.70 -8.42 -16.16
C LYS A 101 -8.20 -7.78 -17.44
N GLU A 102 -8.14 -6.46 -17.51
CA GLU A 102 -8.58 -5.65 -18.66
C GLU A 102 -7.48 -5.49 -19.72
N THR A 103 -6.24 -5.91 -19.41
CA THR A 103 -5.08 -5.83 -20.30
C THR A 103 -4.39 -7.19 -20.39
N ALA A 104 -3.48 -7.39 -21.35
CA ALA A 104 -2.64 -8.60 -21.43
C ALA A 104 -1.43 -8.54 -20.45
N GLY A 105 -1.50 -7.71 -19.41
CA GLY A 105 -0.43 -7.54 -18.44
C GLY A 105 -0.38 -8.66 -17.40
N SER A 106 0.70 -8.69 -16.62
CA SER A 106 0.89 -9.65 -15.52
C SER A 106 1.04 -8.94 -14.17
N LEU A 107 0.52 -9.58 -13.11
CA LEU A 107 0.54 -9.07 -11.74
C LEU A 107 1.38 -9.97 -10.83
N PHE A 108 2.32 -9.38 -10.11
CA PHE A 108 3.16 -10.07 -9.12
C PHE A 108 2.94 -9.49 -7.72
N LEU A 109 2.86 -10.39 -6.73
CA LEU A 109 2.79 -10.08 -5.31
C LEU A 109 4.20 -10.21 -4.74
N ILE A 110 4.86 -9.09 -4.44
CA ILE A 110 6.32 -9.08 -4.23
C ILE A 110 6.77 -8.84 -2.78
N ASP A 111 5.84 -8.63 -1.85
CA ASP A 111 6.19 -8.35 -0.45
C ASP A 111 6.57 -9.64 0.32
N ASP A 112 7.32 -9.47 1.40
CA ASP A 112 7.82 -10.57 2.22
C ASP A 112 6.70 -11.20 3.06
N SER A 113 6.51 -12.51 2.88
CA SER A 113 5.46 -13.27 3.58
C SER A 113 5.73 -13.38 5.09
N SER A 114 7.00 -13.42 5.52
CA SER A 114 7.36 -13.51 6.93
C SER A 114 7.11 -12.19 7.66
N PHE A 115 7.35 -11.06 6.99
CA PHE A 115 6.99 -9.73 7.42
C PHE A 115 5.47 -9.61 7.57
N SER A 116 4.72 -9.95 6.51
CA SER A 116 3.26 -9.93 6.53
C SER A 116 2.66 -10.81 7.63
N ARG A 117 3.20 -12.01 7.86
CA ARG A 117 2.74 -12.90 8.94
C ARG A 117 2.86 -12.24 10.31
N ARG A 118 3.99 -11.61 10.60
CA ARG A 118 4.22 -10.92 11.87
C ARG A 118 3.26 -9.75 12.10
N GLU A 119 3.02 -8.95 11.06
CA GLU A 119 2.06 -7.85 11.17
C GLU A 119 0.62 -8.35 11.34
N ILE A 120 0.25 -9.46 10.70
CA ILE A 120 -1.08 -10.08 10.83
C ILE A 120 -1.30 -10.68 12.23
N LEU A 121 -0.26 -11.18 12.90
CA LEU A 121 -0.38 -11.70 14.27
C LEU A 121 -0.90 -10.67 15.28
N ARG A 122 -0.82 -9.37 14.98
CA ARG A 122 -1.34 -8.28 15.82
C ARG A 122 -2.82 -7.98 15.59
N TRP A 123 -3.45 -8.59 14.57
CA TRP A 123 -4.83 -8.29 14.21
C TRP A 123 -5.88 -8.72 15.25
N PRO A 124 -5.69 -9.80 16.04
CA PRO A 124 -6.60 -10.10 17.14
C PRO A 124 -6.72 -8.95 18.15
N GLU A 125 -5.61 -8.28 18.48
CA GLU A 125 -5.59 -7.10 19.36
C GLU A 125 -6.26 -5.90 18.66
N LEU A 126 -5.94 -5.66 17.39
CA LEU A 126 -6.56 -4.61 16.58
C LEU A 126 -8.10 -4.71 16.55
N LEU A 127 -8.61 -5.94 16.49
CA LEU A 127 -10.04 -6.26 16.43
C LEU A 127 -10.66 -6.60 17.79
N SER A 128 -9.90 -6.43 18.88
CA SER A 128 -10.41 -6.66 20.23
C SER A 128 -11.50 -5.66 20.59
N TYR A 129 -12.45 -6.09 21.43
CA TYR A 129 -13.55 -5.24 21.87
C TYR A 129 -13.04 -3.95 22.52
N ASP A 130 -12.08 -4.07 23.44
CA ASP A 130 -11.54 -2.95 24.20
C ASP A 130 -10.82 -1.95 23.31
N ASN A 131 -10.04 -2.43 22.33
CA ASN A 131 -9.40 -1.55 21.35
C ASN A 131 -10.44 -0.81 20.50
N LEU A 132 -11.49 -1.49 20.05
CA LEU A 132 -12.56 -0.86 19.27
C LEU A 132 -13.33 0.18 20.10
N VAL A 133 -13.64 -0.10 21.38
CA VAL A 133 -14.25 0.88 22.29
C VAL A 133 -13.37 2.12 22.38
N ARG A 134 -12.07 1.96 22.65
CA ARG A 134 -11.11 3.07 22.72
C ARG A 134 -11.10 3.90 21.44
N LEU A 135 -10.98 3.25 20.27
CA LEU A 135 -10.92 3.94 18.98
C LEU A 135 -12.23 4.64 18.61
N THR A 136 -13.39 4.12 19.02
CA THR A 136 -14.67 4.79 18.75
C THR A 136 -14.86 6.08 19.55
N ARG A 137 -14.16 6.22 20.68
CA ARG A 137 -14.13 7.43 21.53
C ARG A 137 -13.07 8.44 21.09
N ASP A 138 -12.11 7.99 20.26
CA ASP A 138 -11.10 8.86 19.68
C ASP A 138 -11.69 9.62 18.48
N HIS A 139 -11.74 10.94 18.61
CA HIS A 139 -12.20 11.86 17.57
C HIS A 139 -11.04 12.60 16.91
N SER A 140 -9.79 12.28 17.26
CA SER A 140 -8.64 12.83 16.57
C SER A 140 -8.72 12.50 15.08
N GLN A 141 -8.40 13.47 14.25
CA GLN A 141 -8.32 13.19 12.83
C GLN A 141 -7.09 12.35 12.58
N ALA A 142 -7.29 11.14 12.02
CA ALA A 142 -6.20 10.45 11.35
C ALA A 142 -5.53 11.40 10.35
N ALA A 143 -4.19 11.38 10.26
CA ALA A 143 -3.47 12.20 9.28
C ALA A 143 -4.08 11.97 7.88
N GLY A 144 -4.55 13.05 7.27
CA GLY A 144 -5.16 12.99 5.94
C GLY A 144 -4.14 12.55 4.89
N ALA A 145 -4.59 11.78 3.90
CA ALA A 145 -3.72 11.25 2.85
C ALA A 145 -2.89 12.34 2.15
N GLU A 146 -3.48 13.52 1.90
CA GLU A 146 -2.79 14.65 1.29
C GLU A 146 -1.64 15.21 2.14
N ARG A 147 -1.81 15.25 3.48
CA ARG A 147 -0.72 15.65 4.39
C ARG A 147 0.42 14.64 4.36
N GLU A 148 0.08 13.35 4.28
CA GLU A 148 1.07 12.28 4.19
C GLU A 148 1.78 12.27 2.84
N TYR A 149 1.09 12.55 1.73
CA TYR A 149 1.73 12.75 0.42
C TYR A 149 2.64 13.98 0.40
N ALA A 150 2.23 15.11 1.01
CA ALA A 150 3.09 16.28 1.11
C ALA A 150 4.38 15.98 1.91
N ARG A 151 4.26 15.18 2.98
CA ARG A 151 5.42 14.67 3.73
C ARG A 151 6.28 13.72 2.89
N ALA A 152 5.65 12.83 2.14
CA ALA A 152 6.33 11.90 1.25
C ALA A 152 7.15 12.64 0.19
N ARG A 153 6.57 13.69 -0.40
CA ARG A 153 7.22 14.51 -1.43
C ARG A 153 8.51 15.13 -0.93
N ARG A 154 8.43 15.83 0.20
CA ARG A 154 9.62 16.39 0.88
C ARG A 154 10.72 15.34 1.08
N ARG A 155 10.37 14.15 1.58
CA ARG A 155 11.37 13.09 1.81
C ARG A 155 11.94 12.44 0.56
N ILE A 156 11.20 12.42 -0.54
CA ILE A 156 11.66 11.85 -1.81
C ILE A 156 12.55 12.85 -2.56
N GLU A 157 12.20 14.15 -2.50
CA GLU A 157 12.88 15.23 -3.21
C GLU A 157 14.08 15.81 -2.45
N GLU A 158 13.88 16.18 -1.18
CA GLU A 158 14.86 16.96 -0.42
C GLU A 158 16.01 16.11 0.14
N SER A 159 15.94 14.78 -0.04
CA SER A 159 16.91 13.81 0.53
C SER A 159 17.23 14.07 2.01
N GLU A 160 16.27 14.64 2.76
CA GLU A 160 16.53 15.10 4.14
C GLU A 160 17.02 13.92 4.99
N PRO A 161 18.26 13.96 5.53
CA PRO A 161 18.72 13.00 6.50
C PRO A 161 18.16 13.45 7.85
N ARG A 162 16.93 13.04 8.18
CA ARG A 162 16.37 13.28 9.51
C ARG A 162 15.75 12.01 10.04
N GLY A 163 16.24 11.61 11.22
CA GLY A 163 15.92 10.40 11.98
C GLY A 163 14.44 10.24 12.32
N GLY A 164 13.64 9.98 11.30
CA GLY A 164 12.27 9.52 11.44
C GLY A 164 12.30 8.05 11.81
N LEU A 165 11.51 7.70 12.82
CA LEU A 165 11.19 6.30 13.12
C LEU A 165 10.82 5.59 11.82
N LEU A 166 11.49 4.47 11.53
CA LEU A 166 11.05 3.54 10.50
C LEU A 166 9.55 3.26 10.69
N PRO A 167 8.80 2.90 9.63
CA PRO A 167 7.40 2.50 9.75
C PRO A 167 7.18 1.44 10.84
N VAL A 168 8.23 0.66 11.11
CA VAL A 168 8.33 -0.30 12.21
C VAL A 168 8.95 0.37 13.44
N SER A 169 8.13 1.00 14.27
CA SER A 169 8.54 1.35 15.64
C SER A 169 8.36 0.12 16.55
N ALA A 170 9.48 -0.47 16.98
CA ALA A 170 9.74 -1.02 18.33
C ALA A 170 10.93 -2.01 18.28
N GLY A 171 12.10 -1.57 18.76
CA GLY A 171 13.26 -2.39 19.07
C GLY A 171 14.38 -2.44 18.01
N SER A 172 15.57 -2.83 18.43
CA SER A 172 16.78 -3.03 17.59
C SER A 172 16.54 -3.93 16.37
N ASN A 173 15.59 -4.88 16.47
CA ASN A 173 15.20 -5.76 15.38
C ASN A 173 14.29 -5.10 14.32
N GLY A 174 13.80 -3.87 14.52
CA GLY A 174 12.95 -3.17 13.56
C GLY A 174 13.67 -2.84 12.25
N ALA A 175 14.88 -2.28 12.36
CA ALA A 175 15.71 -1.90 11.22
C ALA A 175 16.16 -3.11 10.39
N ALA A 176 16.68 -4.16 11.05
CA ALA A 176 17.09 -5.38 10.37
C ALA A 176 15.93 -6.06 9.63
N ARG A 177 14.72 -6.08 10.23
CA ARG A 177 13.52 -6.62 9.58
C ARG A 177 13.10 -5.80 8.37
N TRP A 178 13.17 -4.47 8.48
CA TRP A 178 12.89 -3.58 7.37
C TRP A 178 13.89 -3.79 6.23
N ALA A 179 15.19 -3.82 6.52
CA ALA A 179 16.24 -4.10 5.53
C ALA A 179 16.00 -5.44 4.81
N ALA A 180 15.69 -6.50 5.55
CA ALA A 180 15.39 -7.82 4.98
C ALA A 180 14.17 -7.79 4.05
N ARG A 181 13.14 -7.02 4.40
CA ARG A 181 11.95 -6.80 3.56
C ARG A 181 12.32 -6.05 2.27
N GLU A 182 13.09 -4.97 2.36
CA GLU A 182 13.54 -4.21 1.19
C GLU A 182 14.37 -5.07 0.24
N SER A 183 15.34 -5.84 0.76
CA SER A 183 16.13 -6.78 -0.05
C SER A 183 15.28 -7.91 -0.64
N HIS A 184 14.23 -8.36 0.06
CA HIS A 184 13.30 -9.33 -0.52
C HIS A 184 12.60 -8.75 -1.76
N MET A 185 11.99 -7.57 -1.61
CA MET A 185 11.27 -6.92 -2.70
C MET A 185 12.19 -6.55 -3.86
N GLU A 186 13.41 -6.07 -3.58
CA GLU A 186 14.43 -5.79 -4.59
C GLU A 186 14.74 -7.05 -5.43
N ARG A 187 14.99 -8.19 -4.80
CA ARG A 187 15.21 -9.46 -5.53
C ARG A 187 14.03 -9.81 -6.43
N GLN A 188 12.79 -9.63 -5.96
CA GLN A 188 11.59 -9.88 -6.78
C GLN A 188 11.52 -8.92 -7.98
N VAL A 189 11.73 -7.62 -7.76
CA VAL A 189 11.72 -6.61 -8.85
C VAL A 189 12.77 -6.95 -9.91
N ARG A 190 14.02 -7.21 -9.48
CA ARG A 190 15.11 -7.58 -10.40
C ARG A 190 14.79 -8.87 -11.16
N ALA A 191 14.14 -9.83 -10.51
CA ALA A 191 13.78 -11.09 -11.14
C ALA A 191 12.73 -10.93 -12.23
N VAL A 192 11.82 -9.94 -12.13
CA VAL A 192 10.88 -9.58 -13.20
C VAL A 192 11.59 -8.82 -14.31
N VAL A 193 12.34 -7.77 -13.96
CA VAL A 193 13.07 -6.93 -14.94
C VAL A 193 14.02 -7.76 -15.81
N ARG A 194 14.79 -8.69 -15.21
CA ARG A 194 15.72 -9.54 -15.96
C ARG A 194 15.03 -10.53 -16.91
N ARG A 195 13.84 -11.03 -16.54
CA ARG A 195 13.08 -11.97 -17.38
C ARG A 195 12.34 -11.29 -18.53
N HIS A 196 12.15 -9.97 -18.43
CA HIS A 196 11.37 -9.18 -19.37
C HIS A 196 12.14 -7.90 -19.78
N PRO A 197 13.26 -8.05 -20.50
CA PRO A 197 14.07 -6.92 -20.94
C PRO A 197 13.30 -6.04 -21.94
N GLY A 198 13.41 -4.72 -21.78
CA GLY A 198 12.77 -3.73 -22.66
C GLY A 198 11.28 -3.48 -22.37
N GLU A 199 10.69 -4.23 -21.43
CA GLU A 199 9.30 -4.07 -21.03
C GLU A 199 9.13 -2.99 -19.96
N ARG A 200 7.92 -2.41 -19.89
CA ARG A 200 7.57 -1.45 -18.85
C ARG A 200 7.06 -2.15 -17.60
N VAL A 201 7.68 -1.85 -16.47
CA VAL A 201 7.43 -2.47 -15.17
C VAL A 201 7.02 -1.41 -14.16
N ALA A 202 5.90 -1.61 -13.46
CA ALA A 202 5.42 -0.69 -12.43
C ALA A 202 5.34 -1.39 -11.07
N TYR A 203 6.07 -0.89 -10.08
CA TYR A 203 5.87 -1.21 -8.67
C TYR A 203 4.85 -0.26 -8.04
N ILE A 204 3.92 -0.78 -7.24
CA ILE A 204 2.95 -0.01 -6.47
C ILE A 204 3.00 -0.45 -5.01
N GLY A 205 3.36 0.47 -4.13
CA GLY A 205 3.45 0.25 -2.69
C GLY A 205 3.51 1.55 -1.91
N GLY A 206 3.80 1.49 -0.62
CA GLY A 206 3.93 2.61 0.30
C GLY A 206 5.08 3.52 -0.10
N TRP A 207 4.88 4.82 0.01
CA TRP A 207 5.86 5.82 -0.38
C TRP A 207 7.20 5.74 0.37
N TRP A 208 7.24 5.09 1.54
CA TRP A 208 8.47 4.86 2.30
C TRP A 208 9.53 4.09 1.52
N HIS A 209 9.13 3.22 0.58
CA HIS A 209 10.05 2.49 -0.29
C HIS A 209 10.78 3.37 -1.31
N LEU A 210 10.31 4.61 -1.50
CA LEU A 210 10.86 5.59 -2.43
C LEU A 210 11.75 6.64 -1.73
N SER A 211 11.81 6.65 -0.39
CA SER A 211 12.63 7.64 0.30
C SER A 211 14.12 7.33 0.13
N ALA A 212 14.95 8.35 0.03
CA ALA A 212 16.42 8.18 -0.01
C ALA A 212 17.02 7.97 1.40
N SER A 213 16.23 7.43 2.33
CA SER A 213 16.53 7.50 3.77
C SER A 213 17.70 6.62 4.17
N GLU A 214 18.64 7.19 4.90
CA GLU A 214 19.63 6.49 5.72
C GLU A 214 19.11 6.31 7.16
N PRO A 215 19.54 5.28 7.92
CA PRO A 215 20.63 4.32 7.64
C PRO A 215 20.20 3.01 6.97
N THR A 216 18.91 2.76 6.73
CA THR A 216 18.45 1.50 6.14
C THR A 216 18.12 1.68 4.66
N PRO A 217 18.78 0.95 3.74
CA PRO A 217 18.48 1.05 2.31
C PRO A 217 17.00 0.81 2.03
N THR A 218 16.44 1.59 1.10
CA THR A 218 15.07 1.45 0.60
C THR A 218 15.07 0.80 -0.77
N LEU A 219 13.91 0.38 -1.24
CA LEU A 219 13.75 -0.18 -2.58
C LEU A 219 14.29 0.75 -3.67
N ARG A 220 14.11 2.08 -3.53
CA ARG A 220 14.71 3.08 -4.43
C ARG A 220 16.24 2.98 -4.45
N THR A 221 16.89 2.95 -3.28
CA THR A 221 18.36 2.96 -3.23
C THR A 221 18.92 1.62 -3.70
N LEU A 222 18.28 0.51 -3.35
CA LEU A 222 18.69 -0.83 -3.77
C LEU A 222 18.53 -1.10 -5.27
N LEU A 223 17.69 -0.33 -5.97
CA LEU A 223 17.43 -0.47 -7.41
C LEU A 223 18.01 0.70 -8.23
N ASN A 224 18.84 1.55 -7.64
CA ASN A 224 19.31 2.79 -8.29
C ASN A 224 20.06 2.53 -9.62
N ASP A 225 20.79 1.42 -9.72
CA ASP A 225 21.47 0.97 -10.94
C ASP A 225 20.53 0.69 -12.12
N LEU A 226 19.24 0.43 -11.85
CA LEU A 226 18.21 0.26 -12.88
C LEU A 226 17.58 1.58 -13.33
N GLY A 227 17.99 2.73 -12.76
CA GLY A 227 17.46 4.05 -13.08
C GLY A 227 15.94 4.21 -12.89
N PRO A 228 15.34 3.80 -11.76
CA PRO A 228 13.89 3.81 -11.59
C PRO A 228 13.29 5.22 -11.58
N ALA A 229 12.20 5.41 -12.33
CA ALA A 229 11.36 6.60 -12.22
C ALA A 229 10.51 6.54 -10.93
N CYS A 230 10.89 7.30 -9.92
CA CYS A 230 10.16 7.39 -8.65
C CYS A 230 9.06 8.47 -8.73
N ARG A 231 7.81 8.10 -8.47
CA ARG A 231 6.65 9.01 -8.52
C ARG A 231 5.73 8.74 -7.32
N LEU A 232 5.12 9.79 -6.78
CA LEU A 232 3.99 9.62 -5.88
C LEU A 232 2.70 9.43 -6.67
N LEU A 233 1.80 8.59 -6.16
CA LEU A 233 0.53 8.32 -6.80
C LEU A 233 -0.34 9.57 -6.99
N CYS A 234 -0.25 10.53 -6.07
CA CYS A 234 -0.99 11.80 -6.17
C CYS A 234 -0.48 12.71 -7.30
N ASP A 235 0.73 12.49 -7.81
CA ASP A 235 1.39 13.34 -8.81
C ASP A 235 1.27 12.76 -10.23
N LEU A 236 0.72 11.54 -10.36
CA LEU A 236 0.55 10.93 -11.67
C LEU A 236 -0.67 11.54 -12.38
N PRO A 237 -0.50 11.94 -13.66
CA PRO A 237 -1.55 12.59 -14.41
C PRO A 237 -2.75 11.66 -14.58
N ALA A 238 -3.95 12.25 -14.67
CA ALA A 238 -5.08 11.53 -15.22
C ALA A 238 -4.77 11.15 -16.68
N PRO A 239 -5.27 10.01 -17.20
CA PRO A 239 -5.15 9.73 -18.61
C PRO A 239 -5.71 10.93 -19.39
N SER A 240 -4.91 11.49 -20.29
CA SER A 240 -5.42 12.42 -21.29
C SER A 240 -6.57 11.71 -21.99
N ALA A 241 -7.75 12.35 -22.01
CA ALA A 241 -8.90 11.81 -22.69
C ALA A 241 -8.45 11.37 -24.08
N ARG A 242 -8.71 10.11 -24.46
CA ARG A 242 -8.49 9.68 -25.84
C ARG A 242 -9.24 10.68 -26.72
N PRO A 243 -8.60 11.26 -27.74
CA PRO A 243 -9.34 12.05 -28.70
C PRO A 243 -10.47 11.17 -29.26
N PRO A 244 -11.72 11.67 -29.31
CA PRO A 244 -12.84 10.90 -29.83
C PRO A 244 -12.55 10.57 -31.30
N GLY A 245 -12.31 9.30 -31.64
CA GLY A 245 -12.11 8.94 -33.05
C GLY A 245 -11.42 7.62 -33.39
N GLN A 246 -10.78 6.90 -32.47
CA GLN A 246 -10.17 5.61 -32.80
C GLN A 246 -10.94 4.45 -32.14
N ARG A 247 -11.93 3.92 -32.88
CA ARG A 247 -12.44 2.56 -32.68
C ARG A 247 -11.60 1.62 -33.55
N ARG A 248 -11.31 0.43 -32.99
CA ARG A 248 -10.75 -0.71 -33.73
C ARG A 248 -11.76 -1.22 -34.74
#